data_AF-A0AAN7VT96-F1
#
_entry.id   AF-A0AAN7VT96-F1
#
_cell.length_a   1.000
_cell.length_b   1.000
_cell.length_c   1.000
_cell.angle_alpha   90.00
_cell.angle_beta   90.00
_cell.angle_gamma   90.00
#
_symmetry.space_group_name_H-M   'P 1'
#
loop_
_entity.id
_entity.type
_entity.pdbx_description
1 polymer ?
#
loop_
_entity_poly.entity_id
_entity_poly.type
_entity_poly.pdbx_seq_one_letter_code
_entity_poly.pdbx_strand_id
1 'polypeptide(L)'
;MAEVKQPPSLLTIPRELRDQIWERAVVRDFPLQVCQSDAHARFRFFHNREPALLHVSRQLREEVLPIYYGCNIWMADSVFGVVEWLEHLSDEKLKALKNVRPFGYATWEWQRPDDVRAWATQVAIVGGRGLVPLSAIFARRWWYADNVFRSAEELSSCKARCGRDDIDGCTRCLAGVPLLED
;
A
#
# COMPACT_ATOMS: atom_id res chain seq x y z
N MET A 1 -49.59 -3.22 28.91
CA MET A 1 -48.71 -3.17 27.72
C MET A 1 -47.34 -3.66 28.18
N ALA A 2 -46.81 -4.73 27.59
CA ALA A 2 -45.51 -5.27 27.99
C ALA A 2 -44.40 -4.35 27.48
N GLU A 3 -43.47 -3.98 28.37
CA GLU A 3 -42.29 -3.19 28.05
C GLU A 3 -41.38 -4.00 27.12
N VAL A 4 -41.27 -3.58 25.86
CA VAL A 4 -40.36 -4.20 24.90
C VAL A 4 -38.95 -3.76 25.27
N LYS A 5 -38.20 -4.60 25.99
CA LYS A 5 -36.78 -4.37 26.23
C LYS A 5 -36.06 -4.39 24.88
N GLN A 6 -35.45 -3.27 24.52
CA GLN A 6 -34.61 -3.22 23.32
C GLN A 6 -33.45 -4.21 23.46
N PRO A 7 -33.08 -4.92 22.38
CA PRO A 7 -31.91 -5.78 22.41
C PRO A 7 -30.67 -4.95 22.75
N PRO A 8 -29.72 -5.51 23.51
CA PRO A 8 -28.48 -4.82 23.82
C PRO A 8 -27.74 -4.45 22.53
N SER A 9 -27.22 -3.22 22.46
CA SER A 9 -26.48 -2.74 21.31
C SER A 9 -25.08 -3.36 21.29
N LEU A 10 -24.52 -3.56 20.09
CA LEU A 10 -23.14 -4.02 19.92
C LEU A 10 -22.12 -3.07 20.57
N LEU A 11 -22.47 -1.79 20.76
CA LEU A 11 -21.60 -0.82 21.44
C LEU A 11 -21.71 -0.87 22.98
N THR A 12 -22.69 -1.60 23.52
CA THR A 12 -22.88 -1.74 24.98
C THR A 12 -22.07 -2.88 25.61
N ILE A 13 -21.51 -3.79 24.79
CA ILE A 13 -20.62 -4.84 25.29
C ILE A 13 -19.20 -4.29 25.56
N PRO A 14 -18.41 -4.91 26.46
CA PRO A 14 -17.02 -4.50 26.73
C PRO A 14 -16.14 -4.45 25.47
N ARG A 15 -15.13 -3.57 25.50
CA ARG A 15 -14.26 -3.29 24.35
C ARG A 15 -13.52 -4.55 23.89
N GLU A 16 -13.08 -5.37 24.82
CA GLU A 16 -12.32 -6.60 24.57
C GLU A 16 -13.14 -7.61 23.73
N LEU A 17 -14.45 -7.69 23.97
CA LEU A 17 -15.34 -8.53 23.19
C LEU A 17 -15.61 -7.93 21.81
N ARG A 18 -15.70 -6.59 21.72
CA ARG A 18 -15.83 -5.91 20.42
C ARG A 18 -14.61 -6.14 19.55
N ASP A 19 -13.40 -5.99 20.09
CA ASP A 19 -12.17 -6.23 19.34
C ASP A 19 -12.10 -7.66 18.79
N GLN A 20 -12.50 -8.68 19.57
CA GLN A 20 -12.60 -10.06 19.07
C GLN A 20 -13.63 -10.22 17.93
N ILE A 21 -14.74 -9.50 17.99
CA ILE A 21 -15.74 -9.49 16.91
C ILE A 21 -15.18 -8.80 15.67
N TRP A 22 -14.50 -7.66 15.85
CA TRP A 22 -13.87 -6.90 14.76
C TRP A 22 -12.79 -7.71 14.07
N GLU A 23 -11.89 -8.35 14.81
CA GLU A 23 -10.86 -9.23 14.27
C GLU A 23 -11.47 -10.30 13.37
N ARG A 24 -12.48 -11.03 13.86
CA ARG A 24 -13.18 -12.06 13.09
C ARG A 24 -13.93 -11.52 11.87
N ALA A 25 -14.37 -10.26 11.92
CA ALA A 25 -15.12 -9.63 10.85
C ALA A 25 -14.23 -9.09 9.72
N VAL A 26 -13.04 -8.56 10.05
CA VAL A 26 -12.23 -7.77 9.09
C VAL A 26 -10.86 -8.37 8.77
N VAL A 27 -10.36 -9.30 9.58
CA VAL A 27 -9.09 -9.98 9.29
C VAL A 27 -9.33 -11.17 8.36
N ARG A 28 -8.51 -11.28 7.32
CA ARG A 28 -8.53 -12.39 6.37
C ARG A 28 -7.34 -13.32 6.61
N ASP A 29 -7.59 -14.61 6.43
CA ASP A 29 -6.55 -15.64 6.51
C ASP A 29 -5.61 -15.63 5.30
N PHE A 30 -5.98 -14.91 4.24
CA PHE A 30 -5.20 -14.79 3.01
C PHE A 30 -4.82 -13.32 2.73
N PRO A 31 -3.68 -13.07 2.06
CA PRO A 31 -3.26 -11.73 1.70
C PRO A 31 -4.30 -10.98 0.85
N LEU A 32 -4.54 -9.72 1.20
CA LEU A 32 -5.39 -8.80 0.46
C LEU A 32 -4.59 -8.19 -0.69
N GLN A 33 -5.05 -8.42 -1.93
CA GLN A 33 -4.41 -7.87 -3.12
C GLN A 33 -4.68 -6.35 -3.28
N VAL A 34 -3.63 -5.54 -3.29
CA VAL A 34 -3.70 -4.13 -3.67
C VAL A 34 -3.44 -4.03 -5.17
N CYS A 35 -4.38 -3.43 -5.89
CA CYS A 35 -4.33 -3.35 -7.34
C CYS A 35 -3.79 -1.99 -7.78
N GLN A 36 -3.05 -1.98 -8.88
CA GLN A 36 -2.80 -0.77 -9.63
C GLN A 36 -4.13 -0.14 -10.06
N SER A 37 -4.18 1.18 -10.19
CA SER A 37 -5.38 1.92 -10.61
C SER A 37 -5.78 1.66 -12.07
N ASP A 38 -4.95 0.90 -12.80
CA ASP A 38 -5.09 0.66 -14.22
C ASP A 38 -6.47 0.10 -14.58
N ALA A 39 -7.05 0.63 -15.66
CA ALA A 39 -8.42 0.34 -16.08
C ALA A 39 -8.68 -1.17 -16.28
N HIS A 40 -7.64 -1.94 -16.61
CA HIS A 40 -7.70 -3.40 -16.75
C HIS A 40 -7.78 -4.15 -15.41
N ALA A 41 -7.22 -3.61 -14.33
CA ALA A 41 -7.26 -4.22 -13.00
C ALA A 41 -8.65 -4.12 -12.34
N ARG A 42 -9.45 -3.11 -12.72
CA ARG A 42 -10.82 -2.89 -12.21
C ARG A 42 -11.78 -4.06 -12.46
N PHE A 43 -11.51 -4.88 -13.48
CA PHE A 43 -12.41 -5.97 -13.87
C PHE A 43 -12.02 -7.34 -13.29
N ARG A 44 -10.78 -7.52 -12.81
CA ARG A 44 -10.29 -8.84 -12.40
C ARG A 44 -10.12 -9.01 -10.89
N PHE A 45 -9.97 -7.92 -10.16
CA PHE A 45 -9.82 -7.97 -8.73
C PHE A 45 -11.00 -7.26 -8.11
N PHE A 46 -11.89 -8.04 -7.49
CA PHE A 46 -12.91 -7.51 -6.60
C PHE A 46 -12.17 -6.68 -5.55
N HIS A 47 -12.19 -5.37 -5.78
CA HIS A 47 -11.47 -4.39 -5.01
C HIS A 47 -11.65 -4.70 -3.52
N ASN A 48 -10.54 -4.78 -2.81
CA ASN A 48 -10.51 -4.80 -1.35
C ASN A 48 -11.00 -3.46 -0.82
N ARG A 49 -12.28 -3.19 -1.05
CA ARG A 49 -13.00 -2.06 -0.50
C ARG A 49 -12.93 -2.21 1.01
N GLU A 50 -12.76 -1.08 1.66
CA GLU A 50 -12.82 -1.04 3.12
C GLU A 50 -14.10 -1.71 3.61
N PRO A 51 -14.03 -2.51 4.69
CA PRO A 51 -15.22 -3.15 5.22
C PRO A 51 -16.24 -2.10 5.63
N ALA A 52 -17.53 -2.40 5.41
CA ALA A 52 -18.63 -1.48 5.71
C ALA A 52 -18.57 -0.92 7.14
N LEU A 53 -18.04 -1.71 8.09
CA LEU A 53 -17.82 -1.30 9.49
C LEU A 53 -17.03 0.01 9.63
N LEU A 54 -16.07 0.30 8.75
CA LEU A 54 -15.27 1.54 8.76
C LEU A 54 -16.07 2.79 8.35
N HIS A 55 -17.30 2.60 7.85
CA HIS A 55 -18.16 3.66 7.35
C HIS A 55 -19.43 3.86 8.18
N VAL A 56 -19.69 3.02 9.20
CA VAL A 56 -20.93 3.08 10.00
C VAL A 56 -20.92 4.23 11.00
N SER A 57 -19.85 4.38 11.78
CA SER A 57 -19.72 5.44 12.79
C SER A 57 -18.26 5.79 13.06
N ARG A 58 -18.01 6.99 13.62
CA ARG A 58 -16.65 7.42 13.99
C ARG A 58 -16.02 6.49 15.02
N GLN A 59 -16.80 6.08 16.03
CA GLN A 59 -16.34 5.13 17.03
C GLN A 59 -15.89 3.82 16.37
N LEU A 60 -16.74 3.20 15.53
CA LEU A 60 -16.40 1.94 14.86
C LEU A 60 -15.18 2.09 13.96
N ARG A 61 -15.05 3.21 13.26
CA ARG A 61 -13.87 3.51 12.47
C ARG A 61 -12.60 3.50 13.33
N GLU A 62 -12.61 4.20 14.47
CA GLU A 62 -11.48 4.26 15.39
C GLU A 62 -11.12 2.89 15.99
N GLU A 63 -12.11 2.02 16.25
CA GLU A 63 -11.85 0.67 16.76
C GLU A 63 -11.33 -0.29 15.67
N VAL A 64 -11.95 -0.25 14.48
CA VAL A 64 -11.77 -1.26 13.44
C VAL A 64 -10.59 -0.96 12.51
N LEU A 65 -10.29 0.33 12.25
CA LEU A 65 -9.21 0.73 11.33
C LEU A 65 -7.83 0.15 11.71
N PRO A 66 -7.37 0.25 12.97
CA PRO A 66 -6.07 -0.33 13.35
C PRO A 66 -6.05 -1.85 13.23
N ILE A 67 -7.18 -2.54 13.44
CA ILE A 67 -7.29 -3.99 13.27
C ILE A 67 -7.22 -4.34 11.77
N TYR A 68 -8.01 -3.66 10.93
CA TYR A 68 -8.06 -3.94 9.51
C TYR A 68 -6.72 -3.69 8.81
N TYR A 69 -6.11 -2.52 8.99
CA TYR A 69 -4.82 -2.21 8.34
C TYR A 69 -3.61 -2.85 9.02
N GLY A 70 -3.69 -3.07 10.34
CA GLY A 70 -2.58 -3.58 11.13
C GLY A 70 -2.47 -5.10 11.19
N CYS A 71 -3.58 -5.83 11.05
CA CYS A 71 -3.59 -7.29 11.17
C CYS A 71 -3.68 -8.00 9.81
N ASN A 72 -4.19 -7.37 8.76
CA ASN A 72 -4.18 -7.96 7.41
C ASN A 72 -2.81 -7.85 6.74
N ILE A 73 -2.52 -8.80 5.86
CA ILE A 73 -1.36 -8.78 4.97
C ILE A 73 -1.79 -8.17 3.64
N TRP A 74 -1.07 -7.15 3.17
CA TRP A 74 -1.34 -6.45 1.92
C TRP A 74 -0.33 -6.89 0.86
N MET A 75 -0.78 -7.32 -0.30
CA MET A 75 0.06 -7.87 -1.36
C MET A 75 -0.17 -7.14 -2.68
N ALA A 76 0.89 -6.70 -3.34
CA ALA A 76 0.79 -6.15 -4.69
C ALA A 76 1.43 -7.09 -5.73
N ASP A 77 0.94 -7.02 -6.96
CA ASP A 77 1.53 -7.65 -8.12
C ASP A 77 2.86 -7.00 -8.56
N SER A 78 3.12 -5.79 -8.08
CA SER A 78 4.20 -4.93 -8.55
C SER A 78 4.58 -3.90 -7.49
N VAL A 79 5.82 -3.41 -7.56
CA VAL A 79 6.27 -2.29 -6.73
C VAL A 79 5.47 -1.02 -7.04
N PHE A 80 5.16 -0.76 -8.31
CA PHE A 80 4.39 0.41 -8.71
C PHE A 80 2.98 0.42 -8.10
N GLY A 81 2.32 -0.74 -8.06
CA GLY A 81 1.02 -0.87 -7.41
C GLY A 81 1.06 -0.59 -5.90
N VAL A 82 2.15 -0.96 -5.21
CA VAL A 82 2.33 -0.57 -3.81
C VAL A 82 2.48 0.94 -3.67
N VAL A 83 3.36 1.56 -4.46
CA VAL A 83 3.62 3.01 -4.36
C VAL A 83 2.35 3.80 -4.63
N GLU A 84 1.66 3.49 -5.73
CA GLU A 84 0.40 4.13 -6.08
C GLU A 84 -0.65 3.93 -4.99
N TRP A 85 -0.82 2.72 -4.47
CA TRP A 85 -1.77 2.46 -3.39
C TRP A 85 -1.45 3.25 -2.12
N LEU A 86 -0.18 3.29 -1.70
CA LEU A 86 0.27 4.05 -0.53
C LEU A 86 0.04 5.55 -0.69
N GLU A 87 0.22 6.11 -1.88
CA GLU A 87 -0.05 7.52 -2.19
C GLU A 87 -1.53 7.89 -2.02
N HIS A 88 -2.45 6.92 -2.13
CA HIS A 88 -3.90 7.13 -1.96
C HIS A 88 -4.40 6.87 -0.53
N LEU A 89 -3.55 6.40 0.39
CA LEU A 89 -3.93 6.19 1.78
C LEU A 89 -3.83 7.49 2.58
N SER A 90 -4.82 7.75 3.44
CA SER A 90 -4.74 8.83 4.41
C SER A 90 -3.67 8.54 5.46
N ASP A 91 -3.14 9.59 6.10
CA ASP A 91 -2.13 9.44 7.17
C ASP A 91 -2.60 8.53 8.32
N GLU A 92 -3.90 8.53 8.62
CA GLU A 92 -4.51 7.62 9.61
C GLU A 92 -4.31 6.15 9.22
N LYS A 93 -4.60 5.81 7.96
CA LYS A 93 -4.46 4.44 7.42
C LYS A 93 -3.00 4.04 7.35
N LEU A 94 -2.13 4.95 6.91
CA LEU A 94 -0.69 4.74 6.85
C LEU A 94 -0.09 4.43 8.23
N LYS A 95 -0.53 5.13 9.29
CA LYS A 95 -0.09 4.86 10.67
C LYS A 95 -0.54 3.49 11.19
N ALA A 96 -1.68 3.00 10.73
CA ALA A 96 -2.22 1.70 11.12
C ALA A 96 -1.59 0.53 10.33
N LEU A 97 -0.94 0.82 9.21
CA LEU A 97 -0.40 -0.18 8.30
C LEU A 97 0.85 -0.86 8.90
N LYS A 98 0.84 -2.20 8.95
CA LYS A 98 1.96 -2.97 9.52
C LYS A 98 2.57 -4.01 8.58
N ASN A 99 1.77 -4.60 7.69
CA ASN A 99 2.17 -5.79 6.93
C ASN A 99 1.96 -5.61 5.41
N VAL A 100 2.89 -4.93 4.74
CA VAL A 100 2.87 -4.77 3.27
C VAL A 100 3.93 -5.64 2.62
N ARG A 101 3.54 -6.36 1.57
CA ARG A 101 4.39 -7.25 0.77
C ARG A 101 4.34 -6.79 -0.70
N PRO A 102 5.36 -6.05 -1.19
CA PRO A 102 5.56 -5.90 -2.62
C PRO A 102 5.96 -7.28 -3.17
N PHE A 103 5.37 -7.67 -4.29
CA PHE A 103 5.62 -8.94 -4.98
C PHE A 103 4.95 -10.17 -4.36
N GLY A 104 3.70 -10.37 -4.75
CA GLY A 104 3.13 -11.71 -4.89
C GLY A 104 3.35 -12.24 -6.31
N TYR A 105 4.61 -12.39 -6.76
CA TYR A 105 4.78 -13.31 -7.88
C TYR A 105 4.44 -14.70 -7.35
N ALA A 106 3.28 -15.17 -7.77
CA ALA A 106 2.88 -16.56 -7.79
C ALA A 106 3.84 -17.39 -8.65
N THR A 107 5.14 -17.31 -8.38
CA THR A 107 5.99 -18.47 -8.60
C THR A 107 5.54 -19.45 -7.54
N TRP A 108 4.83 -20.47 -7.98
CA TRP A 108 4.54 -21.76 -7.35
C TRP A 108 5.67 -22.39 -6.48
N GLU A 109 6.82 -21.72 -6.32
CA GLU A 109 7.99 -22.14 -5.55
C GLU A 109 8.01 -21.68 -4.08
N TRP A 110 7.20 -20.69 -3.68
CA TRP A 110 7.25 -20.10 -2.31
C TRP A 110 6.35 -20.78 -1.27
N GLN A 111 6.15 -22.10 -1.37
CA GLN A 111 5.42 -22.86 -0.33
C GLN A 111 6.28 -23.23 0.89
N ARG A 112 7.53 -22.78 0.99
CA ARG A 112 8.41 -23.12 2.12
C ARG A 112 8.28 -22.10 3.25
N PRO A 113 7.85 -22.51 4.47
CA PRO A 113 7.64 -21.61 5.61
C PRO A 113 8.90 -20.85 6.07
N ASP A 114 10.09 -21.35 5.75
CA ASP A 114 11.36 -20.84 6.27
C ASP A 114 11.80 -19.52 5.62
N ASP A 115 11.35 -19.22 4.39
CA ASP A 115 11.72 -17.99 3.65
C ASP A 115 10.99 -16.73 4.16
N VAL A 116 9.89 -16.91 4.89
CA VAL A 116 9.10 -15.80 5.45
C VAL A 116 9.90 -15.00 6.48
N ARG A 117 10.83 -15.65 7.21
CA ARG A 117 11.68 -14.98 8.22
C ARG A 117 12.80 -14.14 7.61
N ALA A 118 13.35 -14.55 6.46
CA ALA A 118 14.43 -13.83 5.80
C ALA A 118 13.98 -12.48 5.21
N TRP A 119 12.69 -12.35 4.87
CA TRP A 119 12.16 -11.15 4.24
C TRP A 119 11.83 -10.02 5.24
N ALA A 120 11.48 -10.35 6.48
CA ALA A 120 11.18 -9.38 7.53
C ALA A 120 12.34 -8.40 7.80
N THR A 121 13.57 -8.74 7.42
CA THR A 121 14.80 -7.97 7.66
C THR A 121 15.07 -6.88 6.62
N GLN A 122 14.41 -6.88 5.45
CA GLN A 122 14.81 -6.02 4.31
C GLN A 122 14.01 -4.72 4.16
N VAL A 123 13.33 -4.26 5.20
CA VAL A 123 12.39 -3.18 5.01
C VAL A 123 12.97 -1.80 5.33
N ALA A 124 13.01 -0.93 4.32
CA ALA A 124 13.44 0.45 4.45
C ALA A 124 12.22 1.40 4.56
N ILE A 125 12.45 2.52 5.24
CA ILE A 125 11.51 3.63 5.37
C ILE A 125 11.69 4.52 4.15
N VAL A 126 10.63 4.75 3.36
CA VAL A 126 10.65 5.70 2.23
C VAL A 126 10.09 7.03 2.73
N GLY A 127 10.90 8.09 2.77
CA GLY A 127 10.42 9.44 3.11
C GLY A 127 9.83 9.60 4.52
N GLY A 128 10.30 8.81 5.49
CA GLY A 128 9.75 8.81 6.86
C GLY A 128 8.42 8.05 7.02
N ARG A 129 7.93 7.38 5.96
CA ARG A 129 6.65 6.65 5.95
C ARG A 129 6.92 5.16 5.68
N GLY A 130 6.29 4.30 6.49
CA GLY A 130 6.69 2.91 6.70
C GLY A 130 6.60 1.99 5.48
N LEU A 131 7.64 1.16 5.37
CA LEU A 131 7.79 -0.17 4.76
C LEU A 131 7.58 -0.36 3.25
N VAL A 132 8.63 -0.06 2.47
CA VAL A 132 8.94 -0.77 1.21
C VAL A 132 10.46 -1.04 1.17
N PRO A 133 10.94 -2.27 0.87
CA PRO A 133 12.38 -2.55 0.72
C PRO A 133 13.05 -1.55 -0.22
N LEU A 134 14.29 -1.16 0.08
CA LEU A 134 15.11 -0.24 -0.73
C LEU A 134 15.15 -0.66 -2.22
N SER A 135 15.02 -1.95 -2.53
CA SER A 135 14.93 -2.48 -3.89
C SER A 135 13.75 -1.91 -4.70
N ALA A 136 12.65 -1.52 -4.06
CA ALA A 136 11.51 -0.87 -4.69
C ALA A 136 11.80 0.59 -5.08
N ILE A 137 12.62 1.30 -4.29
CA ILE A 137 13.12 2.64 -4.64
C ILE A 137 14.06 2.52 -5.84
N PHE A 138 14.90 1.49 -5.89
CA PHE A 138 15.76 1.21 -7.03
C PHE A 138 14.97 0.88 -8.30
N ALA A 139 13.83 0.19 -8.20
CA ALA A 139 12.97 -0.07 -9.35
C ALA A 139 12.42 1.22 -10.00
N ARG A 140 12.04 2.25 -9.23
CA ARG A 140 11.64 3.55 -9.80
C ARG A 140 12.82 4.24 -10.49
N ARG A 141 14.01 4.16 -9.89
CA ARG A 141 15.24 4.82 -10.39
C ARG A 141 15.82 4.17 -11.64
N TRP A 142 15.78 2.83 -11.73
CA TRP A 142 16.28 2.08 -12.87
C TRP A 142 15.25 1.96 -13.99
N TRP A 143 13.96 1.79 -13.69
CA TRP A 143 12.95 1.63 -14.74
C TRP A 143 12.67 2.93 -15.50
N TYR A 144 12.73 4.10 -14.85
CA TYR A 144 12.77 5.38 -15.58
C TYR A 144 14.06 5.55 -16.37
N ALA A 145 15.21 5.14 -15.82
CA ALA A 145 16.48 5.18 -16.52
C ALA A 145 16.59 4.18 -17.70
N ASP A 146 15.78 3.12 -17.74
CA ASP A 146 15.76 2.13 -18.83
C ASP A 146 14.59 2.32 -19.81
N ASN A 147 13.50 3.02 -19.43
CA ASN A 147 12.34 3.26 -20.32
C ASN A 147 12.22 4.71 -20.82
N VAL A 148 12.75 5.70 -20.10
CA VAL A 148 12.83 7.09 -20.58
C VAL A 148 14.16 7.35 -21.26
N PHE A 149 15.21 6.68 -20.80
CA PHE A 149 16.53 6.66 -21.43
C PHE A 149 16.81 5.22 -21.86
N ARG A 150 17.23 5.01 -23.11
CA ARG A 150 17.59 3.71 -23.66
C ARG A 150 19.03 3.34 -23.31
N SER A 151 19.80 4.28 -22.77
CA SER A 151 21.20 4.10 -22.41
C SER A 151 21.67 5.13 -21.39
N ALA A 152 22.80 4.82 -20.72
CA ALA A 152 23.49 5.76 -19.83
C ALA A 152 23.98 7.04 -20.56
N GLU A 153 24.20 6.98 -21.87
CA GLU A 153 24.56 8.15 -22.69
C GLU A 153 23.38 9.10 -22.86
N GLU A 154 22.16 8.60 -23.05
CA GLU A 154 20.98 9.46 -23.17
C GLU A 154 20.67 10.17 -21.84
N LEU A 155 20.84 9.48 -20.70
CA LEU A 155 20.71 10.12 -19.38
C LEU A 155 21.78 11.21 -19.20
N SER A 156 23.03 10.92 -19.56
CA SER A 156 24.14 11.89 -19.46
C SER A 156 23.93 13.10 -20.38
N SER A 157 23.42 12.87 -21.59
CA SER A 157 23.03 13.91 -22.54
C SER A 157 21.89 14.78 -22.00
N CYS A 158 20.90 14.17 -21.35
CA CYS A 158 19.81 14.91 -20.72
C CYS A 158 20.31 15.76 -19.55
N LYS A 159 21.17 15.23 -18.67
CA LYS A 159 21.80 15.99 -17.57
C LYS A 159 22.56 17.21 -18.09
N ALA A 160 23.35 17.03 -19.15
CA ALA A 160 24.06 18.12 -19.80
C ALA A 160 23.11 19.17 -20.40
N ARG A 161 21.94 18.76 -20.90
CA ARG A 161 20.94 19.66 -21.50
C ARG A 161 20.09 20.40 -20.46
N CYS A 162 19.74 19.74 -19.35
CA CYS A 162 18.84 20.29 -18.34
C CYS A 162 19.56 20.91 -17.12
N GLY A 163 20.87 20.70 -16.98
CA GLY A 163 21.67 21.19 -15.86
C GLY A 163 21.32 20.57 -14.51
N ARG A 164 20.60 19.43 -14.50
CA ARG A 164 20.20 18.70 -13.30
C ARG A 164 20.94 17.38 -13.22
N ASP A 165 21.40 17.02 -12.03
CA ASP A 165 22.09 15.76 -11.79
C ASP A 165 21.17 14.62 -11.35
N ASP A 166 19.89 14.92 -11.09
CA ASP A 166 18.87 13.96 -10.69
C ASP A 166 17.96 13.52 -11.86
N ILE A 167 17.43 12.30 -11.76
CA ILE A 167 16.63 11.65 -12.82
C ILE A 167 15.24 12.27 -12.94
N ASP A 168 14.68 12.78 -11.84
CA ASP A 168 13.35 13.40 -11.84
C ASP A 168 13.37 14.72 -12.62
N GLY A 169 14.40 15.54 -12.41
CA GLY A 169 14.68 16.74 -13.18
C GLY A 169 14.88 16.46 -14.68
N CYS A 170 15.61 15.40 -15.01
CA CYS A 170 15.80 14.96 -16.40
C CYS A 170 14.47 14.49 -17.05
N THR A 171 13.66 13.74 -16.32
CA THR A 171 12.37 13.23 -16.80
C THR A 171 11.37 14.36 -17.06
N ARG A 172 11.28 15.34 -16.15
CA ARG A 172 10.42 16.53 -16.34
C ARG A 172 10.88 17.41 -17.50
N CYS A 173 12.19 17.57 -17.67
CA CYS A 173 12.77 18.29 -18.82
C CYS A 173 12.37 17.63 -20.15
N LEU A 174 12.43 16.29 -20.24
CA LEU A 174 12.00 15.57 -21.44
C LEU A 174 10.50 15.66 -21.71
N ALA A 175 9.68 15.68 -20.66
CA ALA A 175 8.23 15.78 -20.77
C ALA A 175 7.74 17.20 -21.14
N GLY A 176 8.64 18.20 -21.27
CA GLY A 176 8.28 19.58 -21.57
C GLY A 176 7.44 20.25 -20.49
N VAL A 177 7.42 19.69 -19.27
CA VAL A 177 6.65 20.23 -18.15
C VAL A 177 7.42 21.44 -17.60
N PRO A 178 6.83 22.65 -17.57
CA PRO A 178 7.48 23.81 -17.01
C PRO A 178 7.85 23.52 -15.55
N LEU A 179 9.13 23.66 -15.25
CA LEU A 179 9.65 23.48 -13.91
C LEU A 179 9.13 24.65 -13.08
N LEU A 180 8.37 24.35 -12.02
CA LEU A 180 8.11 25.34 -10.98
C LEU A 180 9.46 25.65 -10.34
N GLU A 181 9.90 26.90 -10.49
CA GLU A 181 11.08 27.43 -9.80
C GLU A 181 10.73 27.49 -8.30
N ASP A 182 11.54 26.80 -7.48
CA ASP A 182 11.55 27.00 -6.02
C ASP A 182 12.26 28.33 -5.69
#